data_AF-A0AAV3XRM9-F1
#
_entry.id   AF-A0AAV3XRM9-F1
#
_cell.length_a   1.000
_cell.length_b   1.000
_cell.length_c   1.000
_cell.angle_alpha   90.00
_cell.angle_beta   90.00
_cell.angle_gamma   90.00
#
_symmetry.space_group_name_H-M   'P 1'
#
loop_
_entity.id
_entity.type
_entity.pdbx_description
1 polymer ?
#
loop_
_entity_poly.entity_id
_entity_poly.type
_entity_poly.pdbx_seq_one_letter_code
_entity_poly.pdbx_strand_id
1 'polypeptide(L)'
;MTENVIEMLAGIKKLPEEMQQVLKLAACIGNSFDLGTLAVISEKSPEKVAANLREAVSQDFVISTSSSTAYKFVHDRIQQAAYFLIPETQTKAIHWKIGQLLLHTPKEAQEDKIFEIVNQLNQGIELSEYQQDLPSAAVRYANANAPYIDQSQRDELAKLNLIAAKKAKSSTAYEQAFRFLKLALYLLGIDCWQRQYKLTL
;
A
#
# COMPACT_ATOMS: atom_id res chain seq x y z
N MET A 1 -1.02 -7.27 -20.94
CA MET A 1 -0.27 -8.20 -20.07
C MET A 1 0.70 -8.98 -20.94
N THR A 2 1.93 -9.23 -20.48
CA THR A 2 2.90 -10.03 -21.25
C THR A 2 2.60 -11.52 -21.10
N GLU A 3 2.94 -12.31 -22.12
CA GLU A 3 2.70 -13.77 -22.17
C GLU A 3 3.21 -14.51 -20.92
N ASN A 4 4.38 -14.09 -20.42
CA ASN A 4 5.01 -14.64 -19.23
C ASN A 4 4.23 -14.38 -17.91
N VAL A 5 3.42 -13.31 -17.82
CA VAL A 5 2.60 -13.05 -16.61
C VAL A 5 1.37 -13.96 -16.59
N ILE A 6 0.83 -14.30 -17.76
CA ILE A 6 -0.33 -15.19 -17.89
C ILE A 6 0.04 -16.61 -17.43
N GLU A 7 1.24 -17.07 -17.77
CA GLU A 7 1.76 -18.36 -17.30
C GLU A 7 1.94 -18.39 -15.78
N MET A 8 2.56 -17.35 -15.19
CA MET A 8 2.73 -17.24 -13.73
C MET A 8 1.39 -17.16 -13.00
N LEU A 9 0.41 -16.43 -13.57
CA LEU A 9 -0.97 -16.38 -13.08
C LEU A 9 -1.61 -17.77 -13.04
N ALA A 10 -1.48 -18.53 -14.13
CA ALA A 10 -1.99 -19.89 -14.20
C ALA A 10 -1.28 -20.83 -13.20
N GLY A 11 0.02 -20.62 -12.97
CA GLY A 11 0.79 -21.31 -11.94
C GLY A 11 0.22 -21.06 -10.54
N ILE A 12 0.03 -19.80 -10.16
CA ILE A 12 -0.50 -19.44 -8.85
C ILE A 12 -1.92 -19.98 -8.65
N LYS A 13 -2.78 -19.93 -9.69
CA LYS A 13 -4.16 -20.46 -9.61
C LYS A 13 -4.25 -21.97 -9.31
N LYS A 14 -3.17 -22.74 -9.55
CA LYS A 14 -3.10 -24.18 -9.25
C LYS A 14 -2.73 -24.48 -7.80
N LEU A 15 -2.27 -23.48 -7.05
CA LEU A 15 -1.89 -23.63 -5.66
C LEU A 15 -3.11 -23.80 -4.75
N PRO A 16 -2.95 -24.37 -3.54
CA PRO A 16 -3.99 -24.34 -2.52
C PRO A 16 -4.47 -22.90 -2.26
N GLU A 17 -5.77 -22.73 -2.00
CA GLU A 17 -6.35 -21.39 -1.80
C GLU A 17 -5.61 -20.60 -0.71
N GLU A 18 -5.18 -21.26 0.36
CA GLU A 18 -4.43 -20.60 1.44
C GLU A 18 -3.11 -20.00 0.96
N MET A 19 -2.38 -20.70 0.09
CA MET A 19 -1.12 -20.21 -0.45
C MET A 19 -1.37 -19.08 -1.45
N GLN A 20 -2.42 -19.19 -2.28
CA GLN A 20 -2.82 -18.10 -3.17
C GLN A 20 -3.08 -16.82 -2.38
N GLN A 21 -3.80 -16.91 -1.26
CA GLN A 21 -4.07 -15.75 -0.40
C GLN A 21 -2.78 -15.17 0.20
N VAL A 22 -1.87 -16.02 0.67
CA VAL A 22 -0.56 -15.56 1.20
C VAL A 22 0.25 -14.81 0.14
N LEU A 23 0.33 -15.34 -1.10
CA LEU A 23 1.07 -14.69 -2.19
C LEU A 23 0.40 -13.39 -2.66
N LYS A 24 -0.93 -13.34 -2.70
CA LYS A 24 -1.70 -12.11 -3.00
C LYS A 24 -1.37 -11.00 -2.00
N LEU A 25 -1.46 -11.30 -0.70
CA LEU A 25 -1.17 -10.33 0.35
C LEU A 25 0.30 -9.89 0.32
N ALA A 26 1.23 -10.82 0.11
CA ALA A 26 2.64 -10.51 -0.08
C ALA A 26 2.87 -9.56 -1.26
N ALA A 27 2.16 -9.75 -2.37
CA ALA A 27 2.28 -8.90 -3.54
C ALA A 27 1.81 -7.45 -3.29
N CYS A 28 0.83 -7.24 -2.40
CA CYS A 28 0.42 -5.91 -1.94
C CYS A 28 1.45 -5.23 -1.02
N ILE A 29 2.25 -6.01 -0.29
CA ILE A 29 3.36 -5.47 0.51
C ILE A 29 4.48 -5.01 -0.42
N GLY A 30 4.91 -5.88 -1.34
CA GLY A 30 5.94 -5.58 -2.32
C GLY A 30 6.72 -6.81 -2.78
N ASN A 31 7.83 -6.57 -3.48
CA ASN A 31 8.69 -7.65 -3.96
C ASN A 31 9.40 -8.38 -2.81
N SER A 32 9.64 -7.70 -1.68
CA SER A 32 10.24 -8.25 -0.47
C SER A 32 9.35 -7.96 0.72
N PHE A 33 9.24 -8.92 1.64
CA PHE A 33 8.33 -8.85 2.78
C PHE A 33 8.81 -9.76 3.92
N ASP A 34 8.32 -9.48 5.14
CA ASP A 34 8.62 -10.29 6.32
C ASP A 34 7.41 -11.12 6.78
N LEU A 35 7.69 -12.24 7.43
CA LEU A 35 6.71 -13.18 7.97
C LEU A 35 5.78 -12.52 8.99
N GLY A 36 6.30 -11.60 9.82
CA GLY A 36 5.52 -10.95 10.87
C GLY A 36 4.43 -10.08 10.29
N THR A 37 4.80 -9.16 9.40
CA THR A 37 3.86 -8.31 8.66
C THR A 37 2.82 -9.14 7.91
N LEU A 38 3.24 -10.17 7.19
CA LEU A 38 2.34 -11.01 6.41
C LEU A 38 1.37 -11.82 7.30
N ALA A 39 1.82 -12.32 8.44
CA ALA A 39 0.97 -13.01 9.42
C ALA A 39 -0.14 -12.08 9.94
N VAL A 40 0.20 -10.85 10.31
CA VAL A 40 -0.78 -9.87 10.82
C VAL A 40 -1.80 -9.50 9.74
N ILE A 41 -1.37 -9.22 8.50
CA ILE A 41 -2.29 -8.86 7.41
C ILE A 41 -3.21 -10.03 7.04
N SER A 42 -2.67 -11.25 7.04
CA SER A 42 -3.44 -12.46 6.73
C SER A 42 -4.39 -12.92 7.84
N GLU A 43 -4.32 -12.30 9.03
CA GLU A 43 -5.06 -12.71 10.23
C GLU A 43 -4.84 -14.19 10.58
N LYS A 44 -3.63 -14.69 10.31
CA LYS A 44 -3.23 -16.07 10.59
C LYS A 44 -2.04 -16.10 11.54
N SER A 45 -1.85 -17.23 12.19
CA SER A 45 -0.68 -17.43 13.03
C SER A 45 0.61 -17.44 12.19
N PRO A 46 1.75 -16.97 12.72
CA PRO A 46 3.03 -17.00 12.02
C PRO A 46 3.41 -18.41 11.54
N GLU A 47 3.05 -19.46 12.29
CA GLU A 47 3.36 -20.86 11.95
C GLU A 47 2.62 -21.28 10.68
N LYS A 48 1.34 -20.91 10.56
CA LYS A 48 0.50 -21.22 9.40
C LYS A 48 0.97 -20.48 8.15
N VAL A 49 1.37 -19.21 8.29
CA VAL A 49 1.95 -18.45 7.17
C VAL A 49 3.32 -19.00 6.77
N ALA A 50 4.17 -19.33 7.76
CA ALA A 50 5.47 -19.94 7.49
C ALA A 50 5.34 -21.29 6.78
N ALA A 51 4.35 -22.11 7.11
CA ALA A 51 4.09 -23.36 6.39
C ALA A 51 3.79 -23.12 4.90
N ASN A 52 2.90 -22.18 4.60
CA ASN A 52 2.59 -21.79 3.21
C ASN A 52 3.81 -21.20 2.49
N LEU A 53 4.61 -20.37 3.16
CA LEU A 53 5.81 -19.78 2.57
C LEU A 53 6.90 -20.83 2.30
N ARG A 54 7.08 -21.83 3.18
CA ARG A 54 8.02 -22.94 2.92
C ARG A 54 7.63 -23.72 1.67
N GLU A 55 6.35 -23.98 1.49
CA GLU A 55 5.87 -24.67 0.29
C GLU A 55 6.01 -23.77 -0.96
N ALA A 56 5.74 -22.47 -0.85
CA ALA A 56 5.99 -21.50 -1.92
C ALA A 56 7.48 -21.40 -2.29
N VAL A 57 8.40 -21.55 -1.32
CA VAL A 57 9.84 -21.67 -1.57
C VAL A 57 10.16 -22.95 -2.34
N SER A 58 9.57 -24.10 -1.96
CA SER A 58 9.80 -25.36 -2.65
C SER A 58 9.31 -25.40 -4.11
N GLN A 59 8.43 -24.45 -4.48
CA GLN A 59 7.86 -24.30 -5.82
C GLN A 59 8.41 -23.06 -6.56
N ASP A 60 9.52 -22.47 -6.08
CA ASP A 60 10.21 -21.33 -6.70
C ASP A 60 9.37 -20.06 -6.89
N PHE A 61 8.30 -19.87 -6.10
CA PHE A 61 7.54 -18.61 -6.11
C PHE A 61 8.27 -17.51 -5.34
N VAL A 62 8.92 -17.88 -4.23
CA VAL A 62 9.63 -16.97 -3.32
C VAL A 62 10.92 -17.61 -2.84
N ILE A 63 11.87 -16.79 -2.38
CA ILE A 63 13.12 -17.19 -1.75
C ILE A 63 13.24 -16.56 -0.37
N SER A 64 13.93 -17.23 0.55
CA SER A 64 14.33 -16.65 1.84
C SER A 64 15.68 -15.94 1.69
N THR A 65 15.79 -14.70 2.16
CA THR A 65 16.91 -13.81 1.78
C THR A 65 18.07 -13.77 2.77
N SER A 66 17.85 -14.03 4.06
CA SER A 66 18.93 -14.00 5.07
C SER A 66 18.48 -14.42 6.47
N SER A 67 17.20 -14.21 6.80
CA SER A 67 16.55 -14.73 7.99
C SER A 67 15.38 -15.62 7.59
N SER A 68 15.04 -16.62 8.40
CA SER A 68 13.83 -17.47 8.22
C SER A 68 12.51 -16.67 8.29
N THR A 69 12.60 -15.36 8.47
CA THR A 69 11.51 -14.40 8.58
C THR A 69 11.44 -13.43 7.40
N ALA A 70 12.43 -13.38 6.50
CA ALA A 70 12.44 -12.46 5.35
C ALA A 70 12.38 -13.23 4.02
N TYR A 71 11.50 -12.78 3.14
CA TYR A 71 11.17 -13.42 1.88
C TYR A 71 11.16 -12.41 0.73
N LYS A 72 11.39 -12.91 -0.48
CA LYS A 72 11.33 -12.13 -1.71
C LYS A 72 10.76 -12.98 -2.84
N PHE A 73 9.96 -12.40 -3.74
CA PHE A 73 9.56 -13.11 -4.96
C PHE A 73 10.78 -13.41 -5.82
N VAL A 74 10.84 -14.61 -6.41
CA VAL A 74 11.95 -14.98 -7.30
C VAL A 74 12.02 -14.03 -8.50
N HIS A 75 10.86 -13.61 -9.01
CA HIS A 75 10.73 -12.66 -10.10
C HIS A 75 9.60 -11.66 -9.86
N ASP A 76 9.78 -10.43 -10.33
CA ASP A 76 8.75 -9.38 -10.30
C ASP A 76 7.45 -9.80 -11.01
N ARG A 77 7.53 -10.69 -12.00
CA ARG A 77 6.35 -11.22 -12.71
C ARG A 77 5.46 -12.09 -11.84
N ILE A 78 6.04 -12.79 -10.86
CA ILE A 78 5.29 -13.61 -9.91
C ILE A 78 4.51 -12.70 -8.96
N GLN A 79 5.16 -11.63 -8.48
CA GLN A 79 4.50 -10.59 -7.70
C GLN A 79 3.33 -9.98 -8.49
N GLN A 80 3.55 -9.58 -9.75
CA GLN A 80 2.50 -9.02 -10.60
C GLN A 80 1.36 -10.00 -10.83
N ALA A 81 1.66 -11.27 -11.10
CA ALA A 81 0.65 -12.31 -11.25
C ALA A 81 -0.17 -12.49 -9.96
N ALA A 82 0.48 -12.59 -8.80
CA ALA A 82 -0.20 -12.68 -7.51
C ALA A 82 -1.11 -11.46 -7.28
N TYR A 83 -0.60 -10.25 -7.55
CA TYR A 83 -1.36 -9.01 -7.42
C TYR A 83 -2.60 -8.97 -8.33
N PHE A 84 -2.47 -9.39 -9.59
CA PHE A 84 -3.59 -9.41 -10.54
C PHE A 84 -4.70 -10.42 -10.20
N LEU A 85 -4.45 -11.36 -9.28
CA LEU A 85 -5.47 -12.29 -8.77
C LEU A 85 -6.33 -11.69 -7.65
N ILE A 86 -6.06 -10.45 -7.24
CA ILE A 86 -6.83 -9.74 -6.24
C ILE A 86 -7.92 -8.93 -6.95
N PRO A 87 -9.20 -9.15 -6.64
CA PRO A 87 -10.27 -8.30 -7.14
C PRO A 87 -10.01 -6.84 -6.73
N GLU A 88 -10.21 -5.89 -7.65
CA GLU A 88 -9.97 -4.46 -7.39
C GLU A 88 -10.75 -3.93 -6.18
N THR A 89 -11.92 -4.51 -5.90
CA THR A 89 -12.74 -4.22 -4.72
C THR A 89 -12.07 -4.59 -3.39
N GLN A 90 -11.15 -5.56 -3.39
CA GLN A 90 -10.44 -6.05 -2.20
C GLN A 90 -9.06 -5.40 -2.06
N THR A 91 -8.38 -5.09 -3.18
CA THR A 91 -7.02 -4.53 -3.19
C THR A 91 -6.91 -3.26 -2.34
N LYS A 92 -7.92 -2.38 -2.40
CA LYS A 92 -7.96 -1.13 -1.62
C LYS A 92 -8.01 -1.39 -0.11
N ALA A 93 -8.91 -2.26 0.33
CA ALA A 93 -9.02 -2.62 1.74
C ALA A 93 -7.73 -3.26 2.27
N ILE A 94 -7.05 -4.07 1.44
CA ILE A 94 -5.76 -4.67 1.79
C ILE A 94 -4.69 -3.57 1.95
N HIS A 95 -4.52 -2.68 0.98
CA HIS A 95 -3.56 -1.58 1.06
C HIS A 95 -3.79 -0.66 2.25
N TRP A 96 -5.06 -0.32 2.53
CA TRP A 96 -5.43 0.43 3.73
C TRP A 96 -4.97 -0.29 5.00
N LYS A 97 -5.29 -1.59 5.12
CA LYS A 97 -4.91 -2.41 6.27
C LYS A 97 -3.39 -2.49 6.45
N ILE A 98 -2.63 -2.67 5.37
CA ILE A 98 -1.16 -2.68 5.40
C ILE A 98 -0.63 -1.35 5.94
N GLY A 99 -1.12 -0.24 5.39
CA GLY A 99 -0.71 1.09 5.82
C GLY A 99 -1.01 1.37 7.30
N GLN A 100 -2.19 0.95 7.78
CA GLN A 100 -2.56 1.04 9.19
C GLN A 100 -1.63 0.21 10.07
N LEU A 101 -1.24 -1.00 9.66
CA LEU A 101 -0.31 -1.82 10.43
C LEU A 101 1.08 -1.21 10.52
N LEU A 102 1.57 -0.62 9.43
CA LEU A 102 2.85 0.08 9.43
C LEU A 102 2.84 1.30 10.37
N LEU A 103 1.70 1.96 10.57
CA LEU A 103 1.52 3.05 11.55
C LEU A 103 1.58 2.59 13.02
N HIS A 104 1.40 1.30 13.31
CA HIS A 104 1.52 0.79 14.68
C HIS A 104 2.98 0.48 15.07
N THR A 105 3.94 0.68 14.16
CA THR A 105 5.37 0.58 14.48
C THR A 105 5.85 1.78 15.32
N PRO A 106 6.96 1.68 16.08
CA PRO A 106 7.49 2.79 16.87
C PRO A 106 7.72 4.05 16.03
N LYS A 107 7.46 5.24 16.60
CA LYS A 107 7.49 6.52 15.88
C LYS A 107 8.82 6.78 15.18
N GLU A 108 9.92 6.38 15.80
CA GLU A 108 11.27 6.49 15.24
C GLU A 108 11.40 5.74 13.90
N ALA A 109 10.77 4.56 13.80
CA ALA A 109 10.75 3.77 12.58
C ALA A 109 9.72 4.27 11.54
N GLN A 110 8.67 4.97 11.98
CA GLN A 110 7.65 5.53 11.08
C GLN A 110 8.23 6.62 10.17
N GLU A 111 9.11 7.48 10.70
CA GLU A 111 9.71 8.55 9.88
C GLU A 111 10.56 7.98 8.74
N ASP A 112 11.29 6.89 8.99
CA ASP A 112 12.06 6.19 7.97
C ASP A 112 11.17 5.53 6.92
N LYS A 113 10.05 4.94 7.37
CA LYS A 113 9.07 4.24 6.51
C LYS A 113 7.96 5.13 5.97
N ILE A 114 8.05 6.46 6.13
CA ILE A 114 6.94 7.35 5.83
C ILE A 114 6.42 7.19 4.40
N PHE A 115 7.31 6.97 3.43
CA PHE A 115 6.92 6.73 2.03
C PHE A 115 6.16 5.42 1.85
N GLU A 116 6.60 4.35 2.51
CA GLU A 116 5.92 3.05 2.46
C GLU A 116 4.52 3.16 3.06
N ILE A 117 4.41 3.79 4.23
CA ILE A 117 3.15 4.02 4.94
C ILE A 117 2.17 4.81 4.06
N VAL A 118 2.56 5.99 3.57
CA VAL A 118 1.63 6.83 2.80
C VAL A 118 1.30 6.18 1.46
N ASN A 119 2.23 5.50 0.80
CA ASN A 119 1.93 4.82 -0.46
C ASN A 119 0.90 3.69 -0.27
N GLN A 120 0.97 2.95 0.84
CA GLN A 120 -0.03 1.93 1.18
C GLN A 120 -1.40 2.57 1.47
N LEU A 121 -1.45 3.56 2.37
CA LEU A 121 -2.72 4.23 2.72
C LEU A 121 -3.36 4.93 1.53
N ASN A 122 -2.57 5.62 0.70
CA ASN A 122 -3.03 6.33 -0.48
C ASN A 122 -3.62 5.40 -1.54
N GLN A 123 -3.06 4.19 -1.71
CA GLN A 123 -3.63 3.17 -2.59
C GLN A 123 -4.96 2.62 -2.06
N GLY A 124 -5.17 2.66 -0.73
CA GLY A 124 -6.38 2.17 -0.09
C GLY A 124 -7.61 3.05 -0.22
N ILE A 125 -7.47 4.33 -0.61
CA ILE A 125 -8.56 5.32 -0.57
C ILE A 125 -9.16 5.70 -1.92
N GLU A 126 -8.72 5.07 -3.03
CA GLU A 126 -9.21 5.29 -4.40
C GLU A 126 -9.52 6.75 -4.75
N LEU A 127 -8.54 7.46 -5.30
CA LEU A 127 -8.78 8.78 -5.90
C LEU A 127 -9.14 8.58 -7.37
N SER A 128 -10.33 8.09 -7.65
CA SER A 128 -10.88 8.17 -9.01
C SER A 128 -10.89 9.66 -9.40
N GLU A 129 -10.16 10.05 -10.45
CA GLU A 129 -9.91 11.42 -10.94
C GLU A 129 -8.60 12.13 -10.51
N TYR A 130 -7.49 11.41 -10.21
CA TYR A 130 -6.18 12.09 -10.12
C TYR A 130 -5.47 12.29 -11.48
N GLN A 131 -5.97 11.69 -12.56
CA GLN A 131 -5.13 11.33 -13.71
C GLN A 131 -5.40 12.02 -15.06
N GLN A 132 -6.33 12.96 -15.16
CA GLN A 132 -6.45 13.78 -16.38
C GLN A 132 -6.67 15.24 -16.01
N ASP A 133 -5.91 16.13 -16.66
CA ASP A 133 -5.92 17.59 -16.62
C ASP A 133 -6.91 18.23 -15.64
N LEU A 134 -6.38 18.82 -14.56
CA LEU A 134 -7.17 19.66 -13.67
C LEU A 134 -7.66 20.90 -14.43
N PRO A 135 -8.98 21.14 -14.57
CA PRO A 135 -9.47 22.50 -14.81
C PRO A 135 -9.15 23.34 -13.57
N SER A 136 -8.91 24.64 -13.78
CA SER A 136 -8.55 25.64 -12.77
C SER A 136 -9.19 25.48 -11.38
N ALA A 137 -8.49 26.00 -10.36
CA ALA A 137 -8.69 26.03 -8.91
C ALA A 137 -10.11 26.03 -8.28
N ALA A 138 -11.21 26.09 -9.03
CA ALA A 138 -12.59 26.21 -8.55
C ALA A 138 -13.49 25.00 -8.83
N VAL A 139 -13.08 23.99 -9.60
CA VAL A 139 -13.99 22.88 -9.98
C VAL A 139 -13.64 21.59 -9.22
N ARG A 140 -14.44 21.31 -8.18
CA ARG A 140 -14.71 19.97 -7.60
C ARG A 140 -13.65 19.33 -6.68
N TYR A 141 -13.23 20.04 -5.63
CA TYR A 141 -12.82 19.42 -4.35
C TYR A 141 -14.00 18.91 -3.51
N ALA A 142 -15.19 18.82 -4.11
CA ALA A 142 -16.42 18.36 -3.51
C ALA A 142 -16.73 16.94 -4.00
N ASN A 143 -16.74 15.99 -3.07
CA ASN A 143 -17.29 14.63 -3.20
C ASN A 143 -16.50 13.58 -4.01
N ALA A 144 -15.28 13.21 -3.59
CA ALA A 144 -15.07 11.77 -3.47
C ALA A 144 -15.14 11.43 -1.99
N ASN A 145 -16.30 10.92 -1.59
CA ASN A 145 -16.37 10.11 -0.40
C ASN A 145 -15.35 9.00 -0.63
N ALA A 146 -14.20 9.04 0.06
CA ALA A 146 -13.46 7.83 0.34
C ALA A 146 -14.39 7.06 1.30
N PRO A 147 -15.26 6.15 0.81
CA PRO A 147 -16.45 5.70 1.56
C PRO A 147 -16.12 4.90 2.81
N TYR A 148 -14.82 4.65 3.04
CA TYR A 148 -14.28 3.73 4.01
C TYR A 148 -13.49 4.42 5.13
N ILE A 149 -13.29 5.75 5.07
CA ILE A 149 -12.51 6.46 6.09
C ILE A 149 -13.22 7.70 6.63
N ASP A 150 -13.19 7.87 7.95
CA ASP A 150 -13.79 9.02 8.63
C ASP A 150 -12.96 10.31 8.48
N GLN A 151 -13.49 11.43 8.95
CA GLN A 151 -12.78 12.72 8.87
C GLN A 151 -11.48 12.74 9.67
N SER A 152 -11.41 12.03 10.80
CA SER A 152 -10.18 11.93 11.61
C SER A 152 -9.08 11.17 10.86
N GLN A 153 -9.44 10.07 10.20
CA GLN A 153 -8.53 9.28 9.37
C GLN A 153 -8.07 10.06 8.13
N ARG A 154 -8.94 10.85 7.51
CA ARG A 154 -8.56 11.77 6.43
C ARG A 154 -7.54 12.79 6.89
N ASP A 155 -7.81 13.42 8.02
CA ASP A 155 -6.94 14.44 8.63
C ASP A 155 -5.57 13.86 9.01
N GLU A 156 -5.53 12.63 9.54
CA GLU A 156 -4.29 11.93 9.85
C GLU A 156 -3.50 11.60 8.58
N LEU A 157 -4.16 11.04 7.57
CA LEU A 157 -3.50 10.74 6.29
C LEU A 157 -2.99 12.00 5.59
N ALA A 158 -3.69 13.13 5.72
CA ALA A 158 -3.21 14.41 5.21
C ALA A 158 -1.90 14.84 5.90
N LYS A 159 -1.82 14.71 7.23
CA LYS A 159 -0.59 15.00 7.99
C LYS A 159 0.56 14.11 7.54
N LEU A 160 0.31 12.81 7.37
CA LEU A 160 1.33 11.86 6.92
C LEU A 160 1.84 12.20 5.50
N ASN A 161 0.93 12.53 4.58
CA ASN A 161 1.30 12.97 3.24
C ASN A 161 2.10 14.29 3.25
N LEU A 162 1.79 15.22 4.15
CA LEU A 162 2.60 16.44 4.31
C LEU A 162 4.02 16.13 4.80
N ILE A 163 4.17 15.21 5.75
CA ILE A 163 5.50 14.77 6.23
C ILE A 163 6.28 14.12 5.09
N ALA A 164 5.65 13.20 4.35
CA ALA A 164 6.24 12.57 3.17
C ALA A 164 6.66 13.60 2.12
N ALA A 165 5.82 14.61 1.85
CA ALA A 165 6.14 15.67 0.91
C ALA A 165 7.34 16.52 1.34
N LYS A 166 7.41 16.89 2.62
CA LYS A 166 8.56 17.62 3.19
C LYS A 166 9.84 16.80 3.05
N LYS A 167 9.80 15.50 3.37
CA LYS A 167 10.94 14.58 3.21
C LYS A 167 11.37 14.47 1.74
N ALA A 168 10.42 14.27 0.81
CA ALA A 168 10.69 14.19 -0.62
C ALA A 168 11.31 15.49 -1.17
N LYS A 169 10.79 16.65 -0.74
CA LYS A 169 11.34 17.97 -1.11
C LYS A 169 12.78 18.14 -0.62
N SER A 170 13.08 17.77 0.63
CA SER A 170 14.43 17.81 1.19
C SER A 170 15.40 16.92 0.41
N SER A 171 14.93 15.82 -0.14
CA SER A 171 15.69 14.92 -1.03
C SER A 171 15.63 15.31 -2.52
N THR A 172 15.15 16.51 -2.86
CA THR A 172 15.00 17.03 -4.24
C THR A 172 14.03 16.25 -5.16
N ALA A 173 13.21 15.34 -4.62
CA ALA A 173 12.18 14.59 -5.34
C ALA A 173 10.90 15.44 -5.50
N TYR A 174 10.99 16.54 -6.24
CA TYR A 174 9.92 17.55 -6.34
C TYR A 174 8.59 17.02 -6.89
N GLU A 175 8.63 16.13 -7.89
CA GLU A 175 7.42 15.54 -8.47
C GLU A 175 6.67 14.69 -7.42
N GLN A 176 7.40 13.88 -6.66
CA GLN A 176 6.83 13.06 -5.61
C GLN A 176 6.29 13.93 -4.46
N ALA A 177 7.03 14.97 -4.08
CA ALA A 177 6.59 15.94 -3.08
C ALA A 177 5.27 16.63 -3.48
N PHE A 178 5.15 17.04 -4.75
CA PHE A 178 3.95 17.64 -5.29
C PHE A 178 2.75 16.68 -5.26
N ARG A 179 2.98 15.40 -5.61
CA ARG A 179 1.93 14.37 -5.56
C ARG A 179 1.36 14.20 -4.16
N PHE A 180 2.23 14.07 -3.15
CA PHE A 180 1.82 13.97 -1.75
C PHE A 180 1.11 15.24 -1.24
N LEU A 181 1.60 16.44 -1.60
CA LEU A 181 0.93 17.69 -1.21
C LEU A 181 -0.48 17.81 -1.78
N LYS A 182 -0.65 17.52 -3.07
CA LYS A 182 -1.97 17.58 -3.71
C LYS A 182 -2.96 16.64 -3.04
N LEU A 183 -2.50 15.45 -2.62
CA LEU A 183 -3.33 14.52 -1.86
C LEU A 183 -3.61 14.99 -0.43
N ALA A 184 -2.62 15.54 0.27
CA ALA A 184 -2.84 16.11 1.60
C ALA A 184 -3.93 17.20 1.58
N LEU A 185 -3.87 18.12 0.61
CA LEU A 185 -4.88 19.17 0.42
C LEU A 185 -6.26 18.60 0.10
N TYR A 186 -6.30 17.59 -0.77
CA TYR A 186 -7.54 16.90 -1.12
C TYR A 186 -8.22 16.27 0.11
N LEU A 187 -7.43 15.60 0.97
CA LEU A 187 -7.92 14.92 2.16
C LEU A 187 -8.45 15.89 3.22
N LEU A 188 -7.81 17.06 3.39
CA LEU A 188 -8.22 18.10 4.33
C LEU A 188 -9.61 18.69 4.00
N GLY A 189 -9.96 18.80 2.72
CA GLY A 189 -11.25 19.35 2.29
C GLY A 189 -11.39 20.87 2.49
N ILE A 190 -12.54 21.42 2.06
CA ILE A 190 -12.76 22.87 1.94
C ILE A 190 -12.85 23.58 3.31
N ASP A 191 -13.24 22.88 4.39
CA ASP A 191 -13.38 23.45 5.74
C ASP A 191 -12.15 23.26 6.64
N CYS A 192 -11.04 22.79 6.07
CA CYS A 192 -9.84 22.49 6.86
C CYS A 192 -9.27 23.71 7.61
N TRP A 193 -9.48 24.92 7.09
CA TRP A 193 -9.08 26.18 7.74
C TRP A 193 -9.84 26.45 9.04
N GLN A 194 -11.04 25.88 9.22
CA GLN A 194 -11.79 25.96 10.47
C GLN A 194 -11.35 24.92 11.51
N ARG A 195 -10.72 23.81 11.08
CA ARG A 195 -10.39 22.65 11.95
C ARG A 195 -8.90 22.43 12.19
N GLN A 196 -8.04 22.76 11.22
CA GLN A 196 -6.61 22.43 11.20
C GLN A 196 -5.73 23.55 10.60
N TYR A 197 -5.91 24.78 11.06
CA TYR A 197 -5.22 25.99 10.59
C TYR A 197 -3.68 25.87 10.48
N LYS A 198 -3.02 25.09 11.35
CA LYS A 198 -1.55 24.90 11.31
C LYS A 198 -1.05 24.04 10.14
N LEU A 199 -1.92 23.29 9.48
CA LEU A 199 -1.57 22.40 8.36
C LEU A 199 -1.84 23.02 6.99
N THR A 200 -2.52 24.17 6.98
CA THR A 200 -2.87 24.93 5.77
C THR A 200 -1.91 26.10 5.48
N LEU A 201 -0.89 26.30 6.33
CA LEU A 201 0.17 27.30 6.22
C LEU A 201 1.49 26.63 5.79
#